data_AF-A0A2K2EVZ4-F1
#
_entry.id   AF-A0A2K2EVZ4-F1
#
_cell.length_a   1.000
_cell.length_b   1.000
_cell.length_c   1.000
_cell.angle_alpha   90.00
_cell.angle_beta   90.00
_cell.angle_gamma   90.00
#
_symmetry.space_group_name_H-M   'P 1'
#
loop_
_entity.id
_entity.type
_entity.pdbx_description
1 polymer ?
#
loop_
_entity_poly.entity_id
_entity_poly.type
_entity_poly.pdbx_seq_one_letter_code
_entity_poly.pdbx_strand_id
1 'polypeptide(L)' 'STRPRVTRIGDGALITLRCINGSTDERPDQLVAMRLYMDERLIVSTRQRKVLALDDVLGDLKEGNGPTDGGSWLVE' A
#
# COMPACT_ATOMS: atom_id res chain seq x y z
N SER A 1 1.67 15.83 -3.15
CA SER A 1 0.95 15.16 -4.25
C SER A 1 -0.27 14.46 -3.68
N THR A 2 -1.47 14.92 -4.05
CA THR A 2 -2.77 14.47 -3.50
C THR A 2 -3.47 13.43 -4.38
N ARG A 3 -2.98 13.19 -5.61
CA ARG A 3 -3.65 12.36 -6.62
C ARG A 3 -3.01 10.97 -6.68
N PRO A 4 -3.80 9.88 -6.58
CA PRO A 4 -3.31 8.55 -6.89
C PRO A 4 -2.69 8.48 -8.29
N ARG A 5 -1.56 7.80 -8.42
CA ARG A 5 -0.81 7.72 -9.68
C ARG A 5 -0.04 6.43 -9.75
N VAL A 6 0.04 5.87 -10.95
CA VAL A 6 1.01 4.85 -11.34
C VAL A 6 1.93 5.45 -12.38
N THR A 7 3.24 5.27 -12.19
CA THR A 7 4.27 5.66 -13.16
C THR A 7 5.16 4.44 -13.38
N ARG A 8 5.26 3.97 -14.63
CA ARG A 8 6.21 2.90 -14.98
C ARG A 8 7.64 3.45 -14.93
N ILE A 9 8.57 2.72 -14.30
CA ILE A 9 9.99 3.05 -14.23
C ILE A 9 10.76 1.78 -14.60
N GLY A 10 11.25 1.71 -15.83
CA GLY A 10 11.84 0.48 -16.37
C GLY A 10 10.86 -0.68 -16.33
N ASP A 11 11.27 -1.76 -15.67
CA ASP A 11 10.46 -2.96 -15.46
C ASP A 11 9.58 -2.88 -14.19
N GLY A 12 9.76 -1.84 -13.37
CA GLY A 12 8.98 -1.59 -12.17
C GLY A 12 7.91 -0.51 -12.34
N ALA A 13 7.18 -0.26 -11.26
CA ALA A 13 6.17 0.77 -11.15
C ALA A 13 6.30 1.54 -9.83
N LEU A 14 6.27 2.87 -9.91
CA LEU A 14 6.06 3.75 -8.77
C LEU A 14 4.56 4.05 -8.65
N ILE A 15 3.96 3.64 -7.55
CA ILE A 15 2.54 3.77 -7.27
C ILE A 15 2.35 4.68 -6.04
N THR A 16 1.43 5.63 -6.16
CA THR A 16 0.92 6.44 -5.04
C THR A 16 -0.55 6.12 -4.86
N LEU A 17 -0.90 5.63 -3.68
CA LEU A 17 -2.27 5.32 -3.27
C LEU A 17 -2.74 6.28 -2.16
N ARG A 18 -4.06 6.38 -2.02
CA ARG A 18 -4.72 7.13 -0.95
C ARG A 18 -5.74 6.19 -0.30
N CYS A 19 -5.60 6.01 1.00
CA CYS A 19 -6.50 5.16 1.79
C CYS A 19 -7.14 5.99 2.89
N ILE A 20 -8.31 5.56 3.34
CA ILE A 20 -8.92 6.07 4.56
C ILE A 20 -8.54 5.10 5.68
N ASN A 21 -8.01 5.59 6.80
CA ASN A 21 -7.91 4.76 7.99
C ASN A 21 -9.28 4.79 8.68
N GLY A 22 -9.92 3.63 8.81
CA GLY A 22 -11.24 3.52 9.46
C GLY A 22 -11.19 3.64 10.98
N SER A 23 -10.64 4.74 11.52
CA SER A 23 -10.82 5.06 12.94
C SER A 23 -12.05 5.92 13.14
N THR A 24 -12.72 5.76 14.28
CA THR A 24 -14.05 6.30 14.60
C THR A 24 -14.16 7.83 14.57
N ASP A 25 -13.05 8.55 14.39
CA ASP A 25 -12.95 10.02 14.40
C ASP A 25 -12.33 10.62 13.13
N GLU A 26 -11.91 9.80 12.15
CA GLU A 26 -11.28 10.33 10.94
C GLU A 26 -12.32 10.77 9.89
N ARG A 27 -12.36 12.09 9.66
CA ARG A 27 -13.18 12.70 8.61
C ARG A 27 -12.69 12.26 7.21
N PRO A 28 -13.57 12.16 6.20
CA PRO A 28 -13.22 11.68 4.85
C PRO A 28 -12.11 12.46 4.13
N ASP A 29 -11.84 13.71 4.55
CA ASP A 29 -10.77 14.56 4.03
C ASP A 29 -9.36 14.15 4.51
N GLN A 30 -9.26 13.26 5.51
CA GLN A 30 -7.99 12.84 6.11
C GLN A 30 -7.32 11.63 5.45
N LEU A 31 -7.52 11.44 4.14
CA LEU A 31 -6.84 10.41 3.37
C LEU A 31 -5.35 10.32 3.76
N VAL A 32 -4.87 9.10 3.98
CA VAL A 32 -3.45 8.78 4.21
C VAL A 32 -2.82 8.38 2.89
N ALA A 33 -1.62 8.90 2.61
CA ALA A 33 -0.87 8.53 1.43
C ALA A 33 0.04 7.34 1.71
N MET A 34 0.01 6.36 0.81
CA MET A 34 0.99 5.29 0.72
C MET A 34 1.70 5.43 -0.62
N ARG A 35 3.04 5.27 -0.61
CA ARG A 35 3.82 5.24 -1.84
C ARG A 35 4.57 3.93 -1.88
N LEU A 36 4.66 3.32 -3.04
CA LEU A 36 5.41 2.10 -3.23
C LEU A 36 6.10 2.11 -4.58
N TYR A 37 7.34 1.60 -4.59
CA TYR A 37 7.98 1.12 -5.80
C TYR A 37 7.88 -0.41 -5.78
N MET A 38 7.54 -1.02 -6.89
CA MET A 38 7.53 -2.47 -7.03
C MET A 38 8.01 -2.93 -8.40
N ASP A 39 8.70 -4.06 -8.44
CA ASP A 39 8.97 -4.85 -9.63
C ASP A 39 8.70 -6.34 -9.32
N GLU A 40 9.09 -7.25 -10.20
CA GLU A 40 8.86 -8.70 -10.05
C GLU A 40 9.54 -9.29 -8.79
N ARG A 41 10.56 -8.62 -8.25
CA ARG A 41 11.44 -9.18 -7.21
C ARG A 41 11.32 -8.46 -5.87
N LEU A 42 10.88 -7.21 -5.86
CA LEU A 42 10.84 -6.41 -4.65
C LEU A 42 9.67 -5.43 -4.61
N ILE A 43 9.23 -5.16 -3.39
CA ILE A 43 8.30 -4.09 -3.06
C ILE A 43 8.93 -3.24 -1.97
N VAL A 44 9.03 -1.93 -2.20
CA VAL A 44 9.43 -0.95 -1.19
C VAL A 44 8.27 0.02 -1.00
N SER A 45 7.64 -0.04 0.17
CA SER A 45 6.58 0.89 0.54
C SER A 45 7.05 1.93 1.56
N THR A 46 6.48 3.13 1.49
CA THR A 46 6.73 4.23 2.42
C THR A 46 5.41 4.88 2.83
N ARG A 47 5.34 5.31 4.07
CA ARG A 47 4.18 6.00 4.66
C ARG A 47 4.65 7.04 5.67
N GLN A 48 3.92 8.16 5.75
CA GLN A 48 4.17 9.19 6.77
C GLN A 48 3.27 8.99 7.99
N ARG A 49 1.97 8.79 7.75
CA ARG A 49 1.01 8.32 8.76
C ARG A 49 0.86 6.81 8.62
N LYS A 50 0.52 6.12 9.71
CA LYS A 50 0.22 4.69 9.66
C LYS A 50 -0.93 4.44 8.68
N VAL A 51 -0.88 3.34 7.93
CA VAL A 51 -1.95 2.90 7.03
C VAL A 51 -2.49 1.62 7.64
N LEU A 52 -3.72 1.63 8.15
CA LEU A 52 -4.25 0.51 8.94
C LEU A 52 -4.47 -0.74 8.09
N ALA A 53 -4.88 -0.59 6.83
CA ALA A 53 -5.04 -1.71 5.90
C ALA A 53 -3.74 -2.52 5.67
N LEU A 54 -2.56 -1.92 5.90
CA LEU A 54 -1.29 -2.67 5.82
C LEU A 54 -1.07 -3.57 7.03
N ASP A 55 -1.70 -3.29 8.16
CA ASP A 55 -1.55 -4.12 9.35
C ASP A 55 -2.25 -5.47 9.14
N ASP A 56 -3.35 -5.51 8.38
CA ASP A 56 -4.09 -6.74 8.03
C ASP A 56 -3.19 -7.64 7.16
N VAL A 57 -2.63 -7.10 6.07
CA VAL A 57 -1.67 -7.83 5.20
C VAL A 57 -0.45 -8.32 5.99
N LEU A 58 0.06 -7.51 6.94
CA LEU A 58 1.16 -7.93 7.81
C LEU A 58 0.75 -9.05 8.79
N GLY A 59 -0.51 -9.11 9.21
CA GLY A 59 -1.08 -10.19 10.00
C GLY A 59 -1.09 -11.48 9.20
N ASP A 60 -1.70 -11.46 8.01
CA ASP A 60 -1.81 -12.63 7.14
C ASP A 60 -0.43 -13.19 6.77
N LEU A 61 0.54 -12.32 6.46
CA LEU A 61 1.92 -12.73 6.20
C LEU A 61 2.57 -13.44 7.40
N LYS A 62 2.32 -12.98 8.62
CA LYS A 62 2.86 -13.62 9.84
C LYS A 62 2.22 -14.97 10.12
N GLU A 63 0.95 -15.13 9.76
CA GLU A 63 0.20 -16.37 9.93
C GLU A 63 0.45 -17.38 8.80
N GLY A 64 1.16 -16.97 7.74
CA GLY A 64 1.43 -17.81 6.57
C GLY A 64 0.27 -17.89 5.57
N ASN A 65 -0.73 -17.02 5.72
CA ASN A 65 -1.93 -16.93 4.86
C ASN A 65 -1.89 -15.69 3.95
N GLY A 66 -0.79 -14.94 3.96
CA GLY A 66 -0.62 -13.72 3.18
C GLY A 66 -0.25 -13.95 1.71
N PRO A 67 -0.13 -12.87 0.93
CA PRO A 67 0.19 -12.92 -0.49
C PRO A 67 1.55 -13.57 -0.73
N THR A 68 1.65 -14.33 -1.83
CA THR A 68 2.85 -15.11 -2.18
C THR A 68 3.71 -14.44 -3.26
N ASP A 69 3.21 -13.35 -3.86
CA ASP A 69 3.91 -12.58 -4.87
C ASP A 69 3.53 -11.08 -4.80
N GLY A 70 4.23 -10.25 -5.57
CA GLY A 70 4.02 -8.79 -5.52
C GLY A 70 2.69 -8.32 -6.11
N GLY A 71 2.12 -9.08 -7.05
CA GLY A 71 0.82 -8.79 -7.66
C GLY A 71 -0.32 -9.07 -6.68
N SER A 72 -0.32 -10.26 -6.06
CA SER A 72 -1.27 -10.59 -4.98
C SER A 72 -1.18 -9.59 -3.84
N TRP A 73 0.04 -9.21 -3.42
CA TRP A 73 0.23 -8.20 -2.37
C TRP A 73 -0.38 -6.82 -2.69
N LEU A 74 -0.51 -6.44 -3.96
CA LEU A 74 -1.07 -5.15 -4.34
C LEU A 74 -2.61 -5.17 -4.42
N VAL A 75 -3.22 -6.32 -4.72
CA VAL A 75 -4.63 -6.42 -5.14
C VAL A 75 -5.52 -7.12 -4.10
N GLU A 76 -4.98 -8.06 -3.34
CA GLU A 76 -5.67 -8.81 -2.29
C GLU A 76 -5.62 -8.07 -0.95
#